data_AF-A0A6V7MA46-F1
#
_entry.id   AF-A0A6V7MA46-F1
#
_cell.length_a   1.000
_cell.length_b   1.000
_cell.length_c   1.000
_cell.angle_alpha   90.00
_cell.angle_beta   90.00
_cell.angle_gamma   90.00
#
_symmetry.space_group_name_H-M   'P 1'
#
loop_
_entity.id
_entity.type
_entity.pdbx_description
1 polymer ?
#
loop_
_entity_poly.entity_id
_entity_poly.type
_entity_poly.pdbx_seq_one_letter_code
_entity_poly.pdbx_strand_id
1 'polypeptide(L)'
;SAVDTLTKKKVAIKKLARPFQSAVHAKRTYRELRMLKHMNHENVIGLLDVFHPASSLEDFQQLYLVTHLMGADLNNIVRTQKLSDDHVQFLVYQILRGLKYIHSAGIIHR
;
A
#
# COMPACT_ATOMS: atom_id res chain seq x y z
N SER A 1 -4.47 8.14 -9.65
CA SER A 1 -5.10 8.46 -8.35
C SER A 1 -6.57 8.78 -8.58
N ALA A 2 -7.39 8.81 -7.54
CA ALA A 2 -8.79 9.20 -7.59
C ALA A 2 -9.13 10.10 -6.39
N VAL A 3 -10.34 10.66 -6.37
CA VAL A 3 -10.91 11.37 -5.21
C VAL A 3 -12.09 10.56 -4.71
N ASP A 4 -12.04 10.18 -3.44
CA ASP A 4 -13.18 9.56 -2.75
C ASP A 4 -14.31 10.60 -2.62
N THR A 5 -15.49 10.29 -3.15
CA THR A 5 -16.62 11.20 -3.18
C THR A 5 -17.27 11.40 -1.81
N LEU A 6 -17.10 10.47 -0.87
CA LEU A 6 -17.64 10.52 0.48
C LEU A 6 -16.73 11.35 1.39
N THR A 7 -15.44 11.01 1.44
CA THR A 7 -14.48 11.68 2.35
C THR A 7 -13.82 12.92 1.72
N LYS A 8 -13.96 13.12 0.41
CA LYS A 8 -13.25 14.13 -0.41
C LYS A 8 -11.72 13.99 -0.37
N LYS A 9 -11.18 12.87 0.12
CA LYS A 9 -9.74 12.62 0.19
C LYS A 9 -9.22 12.06 -1.14
N LYS A 10 -7.99 12.42 -1.50
CA LYS A 10 -7.28 11.79 -2.62
C LYS A 10 -6.81 10.38 -2.22
N VAL A 11 -7.01 9.43 -3.12
CA VAL A 11 -6.65 8.02 -2.91
C VAL A 11 -5.81 7.48 -4.07
N ALA A 12 -5.01 6.47 -3.78
CA ALA A 12 -4.34 5.66 -4.78
C ALA A 12 -5.16 4.39 -5.02
N ILE A 13 -5.40 4.07 -6.29
CA ILE A 13 -6.10 2.84 -6.70
C ILE A 13 -5.11 1.99 -7.49
N LYS A 14 -4.81 0.80 -6.98
CA LYS A 14 -3.91 -0.17 -7.62
C LYS A 14 -4.74 -1.33 -8.18
N LYS A 15 -4.79 -1.46 -9.50
CA LYS A 15 -5.30 -2.67 -10.18
C LYS A 15 -4.22 -3.75 -10.14
N LEU A 16 -4.53 -4.92 -9.59
CA LEU A 16 -3.59 -6.04 -9.61
C LEU A 16 -3.52 -6.64 -11.03
N ALA A 17 -2.30 -6.81 -11.54
CA ALA A 17 -2.08 -7.38 -12.86
C ALA A 17 -2.20 -8.90 -12.79
N ARG A 18 -3.21 -9.46 -13.48
CA ARG A 18 -3.42 -10.92 -13.62
C ARG A 18 -3.35 -11.68 -12.29
N PRO A 19 -4.13 -11.28 -11.25
CA PRO A 19 -3.98 -11.80 -9.89
C PRO A 19 -4.18 -13.31 -9.78
N PHE A 20 -4.95 -13.92 -10.68
CA PHE A 20 -5.33 -15.34 -10.63
C PHE A 20 -4.75 -16.17 -11.79
N GLN A 21 -3.75 -15.67 -12.51
CA GLN A 21 -3.14 -16.39 -13.65
C GLN A 21 -2.49 -17.72 -13.26
N SER A 22 -2.01 -17.84 -12.02
CA SER A 22 -1.54 -19.11 -11.46
C SER A 22 -1.69 -19.13 -9.95
N ALA A 23 -1.57 -20.31 -9.34
CA ALA A 23 -1.62 -20.46 -7.88
C ALA A 23 -0.58 -19.59 -7.15
N VAL A 24 0.59 -19.36 -7.76
CA VAL A 24 1.63 -18.49 -7.20
C VAL A 24 1.18 -17.03 -7.20
N HIS A 25 0.59 -16.55 -8.30
CA HIS A 25 0.04 -15.19 -8.38
C HIS A 25 -1.10 -15.02 -7.38
N ALA A 26 -2.02 -15.98 -7.32
CA ALA A 26 -3.16 -15.93 -6.40
C ALA A 26 -2.70 -15.88 -4.93
N LYS A 27 -1.72 -16.71 -4.56
CA LYS A 27 -1.12 -16.70 -3.21
C LYS A 27 -0.45 -15.36 -2.91
N ARG A 28 0.26 -14.74 -3.87
CA ARG A 28 0.86 -13.41 -3.70
C ARG A 28 -0.20 -12.33 -3.52
N THR A 29 -1.23 -12.30 -4.36
CA THR A 29 -2.37 -11.38 -4.25
C THR A 29 -3.05 -11.49 -2.90
N TYR A 30 -3.36 -12.71 -2.45
CA TYR A 30 -3.98 -12.94 -1.15
C TYR A 30 -3.09 -12.45 0.00
N ARG A 31 -1.78 -12.74 -0.05
CA ARG A 31 -0.83 -12.26 0.96
C ARG A 31 -0.74 -10.74 1.00
N GLU A 32 -0.68 -10.07 -0.15
CA GLU A 32 -0.66 -8.61 -0.25
C GLU A 32 -1.93 -8.00 0.36
N LEU A 33 -3.10 -8.48 -0.05
CA LEU A 33 -4.39 -8.03 0.49
C LEU A 33 -4.46 -8.22 2.01
N ARG A 34 -4.06 -9.40 2.50
CA ARG A 34 -4.06 -9.71 3.93
C ARG A 34 -3.10 -8.85 4.73
N MET A 35 -1.91 -8.58 4.20
CA MET A 35 -0.95 -7.71 4.87
C MET A 35 -1.51 -6.29 4.95
N LEU A 36 -1.96 -5.70 3.84
CA LEU A 36 -2.52 -4.35 3.81
C LEU A 36 -3.75 -4.19 4.73
N LYS A 37 -4.60 -5.21 4.82
CA LYS A 37 -5.75 -5.21 5.74
C LYS A 37 -5.36 -5.27 7.21
N HIS A 38 -4.23 -5.88 7.54
CA HIS A 38 -3.76 -6.02 8.92
C HIS A 38 -2.96 -4.79 9.40
N MET A 39 -2.35 -4.02 8.48
CA MET A 39 -1.56 -2.85 8.83
C MET A 39 -2.44 -1.72 9.35
N ASN A 40 -2.16 -1.27 10.56
CA ASN A 40 -2.78 -0.10 11.18
C ASN A 40 -1.72 0.72 11.92
N HIS A 41 -0.94 1.50 11.16
CA HIS A 41 0.12 2.35 11.69
C HIS A 41 0.36 3.53 10.73
N GLU A 42 0.54 4.74 11.25
CA GLU A 42 0.68 5.96 10.43
C GLU A 42 1.85 5.93 9.44
N ASN A 43 2.95 5.25 9.78
CA ASN A 43 4.13 5.10 8.92
C ASN A 43 4.12 3.80 8.08
N VAL A 44 2.98 3.10 7.98
CA VAL A 44 2.82 1.90 7.15
C VAL A 44 1.55 2.02 6.33
N ILE A 45 1.64 1.80 5.02
CA ILE A 45 0.46 1.92 4.15
C ILE A 45 -0.57 0.85 4.51
N GLY A 46 -1.79 1.30 4.79
CA GLY A 46 -2.95 0.44 5.06
C GLY A 46 -3.95 0.44 3.90
N LEU A 47 -4.86 -0.54 3.94
CA LEU A 47 -5.98 -0.63 3.01
C LEU A 47 -7.13 0.28 3.45
N LEU A 48 -7.61 1.14 2.55
CA LEU A 48 -8.84 1.92 2.74
C LEU A 48 -10.05 1.16 2.25
N ASP A 49 -9.94 0.54 1.07
CA ASP A 49 -11.03 -0.21 0.44
C ASP A 49 -10.47 -1.24 -0.54
N VAL A 50 -11.30 -2.21 -0.92
CA VAL A 50 -11.00 -3.23 -1.92
C VAL A 50 -12.27 -3.58 -2.69
N PHE A 51 -12.19 -3.60 -4.02
CA PHE A 51 -13.35 -3.88 -4.86
C PHE A 51 -12.99 -4.68 -6.11
N HIS A 52 -14.03 -5.26 -6.72
CA HIS A 52 -13.97 -5.94 -8.01
C HIS A 52 -15.25 -5.68 -8.80
N PRO A 53 -15.20 -5.74 -10.14
CA PRO A 53 -16.37 -5.54 -10.99
C PRO A 53 -17.20 -6.82 -11.23
N ALA A 54 -16.71 -7.99 -10.82
CA ALA A 54 -17.36 -9.26 -11.10
C ALA A 54 -18.72 -9.39 -10.39
N SER A 55 -19.73 -9.88 -11.12
CA SER A 55 -21.08 -10.17 -10.59
C SER A 55 -21.22 -11.59 -10.06
N SER A 56 -20.26 -12.48 -10.39
CA SER A 56 -20.20 -13.88 -9.98
C SER A 56 -18.77 -14.24 -9.59
N LEU A 57 -18.59 -15.38 -8.91
CA LEU A 57 -17.27 -15.91 -8.60
C LEU A 57 -16.53 -16.40 -9.86
N GLU A 58 -17.27 -16.90 -10.85
CA GLU A 58 -16.72 -17.41 -12.11
C GLU A 58 -16.04 -16.27 -12.91
N ASP A 59 -16.58 -15.06 -12.82
CA ASP A 59 -16.05 -13.86 -13.50
C ASP A 59 -14.99 -13.11 -12.69
N PHE A 60 -14.63 -13.60 -11.50
CA PHE A 60 -13.72 -12.91 -10.58
C PHE A 60 -12.26 -12.97 -11.06
N GLN A 61 -11.90 -12.03 -11.95
CA GLN A 61 -10.58 -11.96 -12.58
C GLN A 61 -9.77 -10.71 -12.22
N GLN A 62 -10.40 -9.71 -11.60
CA GLN A 62 -9.79 -8.41 -11.33
C GLN A 62 -10.00 -8.00 -9.88
N LEU A 63 -8.96 -7.43 -9.28
CA LEU A 63 -9.00 -6.91 -7.92
C LEU A 63 -8.32 -5.53 -7.88
N TYR A 64 -8.98 -4.59 -7.21
CA TYR A 64 -8.52 -3.22 -7.04
C TYR A 64 -8.32 -2.94 -5.55
N LEU A 65 -7.15 -2.40 -5.20
CA LEU A 65 -6.79 -2.02 -3.84
C LEU A 65 -6.77 -0.50 -3.73
N VAL A 66 -7.44 0.05 -2.72
CA VAL A 66 -7.48 1.49 -2.45
C VAL A 66 -6.65 1.80 -1.21
N THR A 67 -5.73 2.75 -1.32
CA THR A 67 -4.88 3.21 -0.20
C THR A 67 -4.83 4.73 -0.15
N HIS A 68 -4.25 5.27 0.92
CA HIS A 68 -3.90 6.69 0.98
C HIS A 68 -2.97 7.07 -0.19
N LEU A 69 -3.21 8.24 -0.79
CA LEU A 69 -2.31 8.79 -1.80
C LEU A 69 -1.16 9.53 -1.12
N MET A 70 0.06 9.05 -1.33
CA MET A 70 1.27 9.76 -0.93
C MET A 70 1.73 10.68 -2.08
N GLY A 71 2.32 11.83 -1.73
CA GLY A 71 2.69 12.86 -2.73
C GLY A 71 3.83 12.43 -3.66
N ALA A 72 4.91 11.89 -3.10
CA ALA A 72 6.06 11.38 -3.83
C ALA A 72 6.72 10.25 -3.04
N ASP A 73 7.43 9.35 -3.72
CA ASP A 73 8.30 8.38 -3.08
C ASP A 73 9.66 9.00 -2.73
N LEU A 74 10.37 8.35 -1.79
CA LEU A 74 11.63 8.83 -1.28
C LEU A 74 12.73 8.93 -2.36
N ASN A 75 12.75 8.03 -3.35
CA ASN A 75 13.75 8.06 -4.41
C ASN A 75 13.59 9.32 -5.28
N ASN A 76 12.36 9.70 -5.60
CA ASN A 76 12.08 10.96 -6.30
C ASN A 76 12.43 12.19 -5.45
N ILE A 77 12.14 12.18 -4.14
CA ILE A 77 12.47 13.28 -3.23
C ILE A 77 14.00 13.49 -3.16
N VAL A 78 14.76 12.42 -2.92
CA VAL A 78 16.23 12.48 -2.79
C VAL A 78 16.90 12.95 -4.09
N ARG A 79 16.32 12.65 -5.26
CA ARG A 79 16.84 13.10 -6.56
C ARG A 79 16.54 14.55 -6.88
N THR A 80 15.43 15.08 -6.37
CA THR A 80 14.90 16.39 -6.79
C THR A 80 15.09 17.48 -5.73
N GLN A 81 15.35 17.12 -4.48
CA GLN A 81 15.46 18.06 -3.36
C GLN A 81 16.73 17.82 -2.55
N LYS A 82 17.30 18.91 -2.03
CA LYS A 82 18.35 18.83 -1.00
C LYS A 82 17.70 18.62 0.36
N LEU A 83 18.10 17.56 1.05
CA LEU A 83 17.62 17.25 2.41
C LEU A 83 18.60 17.83 3.43
N SER A 84 18.08 18.55 4.43
CA SER A 84 18.83 18.92 5.62
C SER A 84 18.93 17.73 6.58
N ASP A 85 19.81 17.82 7.57
CA ASP A 85 19.94 16.81 8.61
C ASP A 85 18.61 16.54 9.35
N ASP A 86 17.83 17.59 9.64
CA ASP A 86 16.50 17.45 10.25
C ASP A 86 15.54 16.65 9.38
N HIS A 87 15.53 16.88 8.05
CA HIS A 87 14.71 16.09 7.13
C HIS A 87 15.14 14.62 7.13
N VAL A 88 16.45 14.36 7.09
CA VAL A 88 16.98 12.99 7.12
C VAL A 88 16.61 12.30 8.43
N GLN A 89 16.80 12.96 9.57
CA GLN A 89 16.43 12.44 10.88
C GLN A 89 14.94 12.09 10.94
N PHE A 90 14.07 12.97 10.46
CA PHE A 90 12.62 12.74 10.48
C PHE A 90 12.19 11.58 9.57
N LEU A 91 12.79 11.47 8.38
CA LEU A 91 12.51 10.36 7.45
C LEU A 91 12.96 9.02 8.03
N VAL A 92 14.19 8.94 8.53
CA VAL A 92 14.74 7.73 9.15
C VAL A 92 13.92 7.33 10.37
N TYR A 93 13.53 8.27 11.22
CA TYR A 93 12.67 8.02 12.38
C TYR A 93 11.34 7.37 11.97
N GLN A 94 10.67 7.90 10.95
CA GLN A 94 9.41 7.34 10.48
C GLN A 94 9.57 5.94 9.87
N ILE A 95 10.64 5.71 9.10
CA ILE A 95 10.97 4.38 8.56
C ILE A 95 11.17 3.39 9.71
N LEU A 96 11.94 3.75 10.73
CA LEU A 96 12.21 2.88 11.87
C LEU A 96 10.94 2.63 12.72
N ARG A 97 10.05 3.60 12.88
CA ARG A 97 8.74 3.38 13.54
C ARG A 97 7.86 2.42 12.76
N GLY A 98 7.77 2.59 11.45
CA GLY A 98 7.04 1.65 10.58
C GLY A 98 7.62 0.24 10.65
N LEU A 99 8.95 0.11 10.55
CA LEU A 99 9.63 -1.19 10.66
C LEU A 99 9.44 -1.83 12.03
N LYS A 100 9.52 -1.07 13.13
CA LYS A 100 9.23 -1.57 14.47
C LYS A 100 7.84 -2.20 14.53
N TYR A 101 6.83 -1.52 13.99
CA TYR A 101 5.47 -2.03 13.93
C TYR A 101 5.37 -3.32 13.09
N ILE A 102 5.92 -3.32 11.87
CA ILE A 102 5.91 -4.49 10.97
C ILE A 102 6.59 -5.70 11.65
N HIS A 103 7.76 -5.49 12.27
CA HIS A 103 8.52 -6.53 12.94
C HIS A 103 7.82 -7.03 14.21
N SER A 104 7.13 -6.16 14.97
CA SER A 104 6.34 -6.60 16.12
C SER A 104 5.16 -7.51 15.74
N ALA A 105 4.70 -7.45 14.49
CA ALA A 105 3.70 -8.36 13.94
C ALA A 105 4.31 -9.64 13.34
N GLY A 106 5.63 -9.86 13.49
CA GLY A 106 6.34 -11.03 12.95
C GLY A 106 6.51 -11.02 11.42
N ILE A 107 6.32 -9.86 10.78
CA ILE A 107 6.43 -9.71 9.31
C ILE A 107 7.82 -9.15 8.97
N ILE A 108 8.39 -9.62 7.87
CA ILE A 108 9.64 -9.10 7.29
C ILE A 108 9.29 -8.42 5.96
N HIS A 109 9.72 -7.17 5.77
CA HIS A 109 9.36 -6.34 4.60
C HIS A 109 9.93 -6.82 3.25
N ARG A 110 10.98 -7.68 3.28
CA ARG A 110 11.77 -8.22 2.15
C ARG A 110 11.25 -7.99 0.73
#